data_AF-A0A7W4DV24-F1
#
_entry.id   AF-A0A7W4DV24-F1
#
_cell.length_a   1.000
_cell.length_b   1.000
_cell.length_c   1.000
_cell.angle_alpha   90.00
_cell.angle_beta   90.00
_cell.angle_gamma   90.00
#
_symmetry.space_group_name_H-M   'P 1'
#
loop_
_entity.id
_entity.type
_entity.pdbx_description
1 polymer ?
#
loop_
_entity_poly.entity_id
_entity_poly.type
_entity_poly.pdbx_seq_one_letter_code
_entity_poly.pdbx_strand_id
1 'polypeptide(L)'
;MGKKQRILFVNQEIEPYVVGTPMSVLGSKLPQVAQEQGYETRIFMPKFGVISERRNQLHDVLRLSGLNIMVAGGDHPLNIKVASLSSLRLQVYFIDNEDFFMRRGITHDPLGEPYSDNDARALFFARGVLETVKKLRWIPDIIHCSGWFSSFVPLLLRRNHANDPALNRAKILFSLYEDDGAEMAGENSEKTLQGLKVSEEDAQDIRESTHASLCRM
;
A
#
# COMPACT_ATOMS: atom_id res chain seq x y z
N MET A 1 24.43 -21.72 4.30
CA MET A 1 23.04 -21.30 4.61
C MET A 1 22.40 -20.82 3.32
N GLY A 2 21.25 -21.37 2.93
CA GLY A 2 20.54 -20.96 1.71
C GLY A 2 20.04 -19.51 1.80
N LYS A 3 19.76 -18.87 0.65
CA LYS A 3 19.15 -17.54 0.57
C LYS A 3 17.83 -17.54 1.35
N LYS A 4 17.70 -16.69 2.37
CA LYS A 4 16.41 -16.48 3.07
C LYS A 4 15.41 -15.87 2.09
N GLN A 5 14.20 -16.43 2.05
CA GLN A 5 13.11 -15.88 1.25
C GLN A 5 12.61 -14.57 1.86
N ARG A 6 12.26 -13.63 0.99
CA ARG A 6 11.84 -12.27 1.32
C ARG A 6 10.36 -12.05 1.02
N ILE A 7 9.63 -11.54 2.00
CA ILE A 7 8.20 -11.24 1.88
C ILE A 7 7.96 -9.75 2.14
N LEU A 8 7.44 -9.07 1.12
CA LEU A 8 6.94 -7.70 1.24
C LEU A 8 5.47 -7.75 1.62
N PHE A 9 5.11 -7.23 2.78
CA PHE A 9 3.73 -7.03 3.19
C PHE A 9 3.31 -5.60 2.89
N VAL A 10 2.25 -5.43 2.11
CA VAL A 10 1.65 -4.15 1.77
C VAL A 10 0.23 -4.15 2.34
N ASN A 11 0.08 -3.53 3.51
CA ASN A 11 -1.16 -3.58 4.27
C ASN A 11 -1.86 -2.23 4.20
N GLN A 12 -3.17 -2.25 4.01
CA GLN A 12 -4.02 -1.11 4.28
C GLN A 12 -4.06 -0.82 5.79
N GLU A 13 -4.29 -1.83 6.63
CA GLU A 13 -4.42 -1.66 8.09
C GLU A 13 -3.45 -2.54 8.88
N ILE A 14 -2.93 -2.02 10.01
CA ILE A 14 -1.98 -2.72 10.90
C ILE A 14 -2.21 -2.24 12.34
N GLU A 15 -2.40 -3.19 13.27
CA GLU A 15 -2.37 -2.90 14.72
C GLU A 15 -0.93 -2.67 15.22
N PRO A 16 -0.70 -1.67 16.10
CA PRO A 16 -1.68 -0.84 16.82
C PRO A 16 -1.95 0.52 16.15
N TYR A 17 -1.57 0.73 14.89
CA TYR A 17 -1.69 2.02 14.23
C TYR A 17 -3.14 2.31 13.79
N VAL A 18 -3.81 1.29 13.27
CA VAL A 18 -5.27 1.23 13.06
C VAL A 18 -5.76 0.04 13.87
N VAL A 19 -6.85 0.20 14.62
CA VAL A 19 -7.30 -0.78 15.63
C VAL A 19 -8.74 -1.18 15.37
N GLY A 20 -9.07 -2.45 15.62
CA GLY A 20 -10.45 -2.90 15.72
C GLY A 20 -11.03 -3.56 14.47
N THR A 21 -10.21 -3.88 13.47
CA THR A 21 -10.63 -4.62 12.27
C THR A 21 -9.88 -5.94 12.13
N PRO A 22 -10.49 -7.00 11.55
CA PRO A 22 -9.77 -8.24 11.23
C PRO A 22 -8.54 -8.01 10.35
N MET A 23 -8.61 -7.04 9.42
CA MET A 23 -7.51 -6.63 8.56
C MET A 23 -6.33 -6.08 9.36
N SER A 24 -6.58 -5.18 10.30
CA SER A 24 -5.53 -4.58 11.14
C SER A 24 -4.80 -5.61 12.01
N VAL A 25 -5.54 -6.58 12.56
CA VAL A 25 -4.99 -7.69 13.36
C VAL A 25 -4.09 -8.57 12.49
N LEU A 26 -4.56 -8.98 11.31
CA LEU A 26 -3.77 -9.80 10.39
C LEU A 26 -2.56 -9.05 9.81
N GLY A 27 -2.67 -7.74 9.62
CA GLY A 27 -1.61 -6.86 9.12
C GLY A 27 -0.36 -6.83 10.01
N SER A 28 -0.49 -7.11 11.32
CA SER A 28 0.65 -7.29 12.23
C SER A 28 1.04 -8.75 12.44
N LYS A 29 0.05 -9.66 12.51
CA LYS A 29 0.25 -11.07 12.83
C LYS A 29 0.93 -11.86 11.70
N LEU A 30 0.56 -11.63 10.45
CA LEU A 30 1.16 -12.36 9.31
C LEU A 30 2.65 -12.04 9.14
N PRO A 31 3.10 -10.77 9.17
CA PRO A 31 4.53 -10.45 9.14
C PRO A 31 5.30 -11.00 10.34
N GLN A 32 4.68 -11.01 11.53
CA GLN A 32 5.28 -11.60 12.73
C GLN A 32 5.56 -13.08 12.54
N VAL A 33 4.53 -13.86 12.19
CA VAL A 33 4.68 -15.30 11.97
C VAL A 33 5.71 -15.58 10.87
N ALA A 34 5.72 -14.80 9.78
CA ALA A 34 6.73 -14.94 8.75
C ALA A 34 8.16 -14.72 9.29
N GLN A 35 8.37 -13.68 10.10
CA GLN A 35 9.68 -13.44 10.72
C GLN A 35 10.10 -14.58 11.67
N GLU A 36 9.17 -15.10 12.46
CA GLU A 36 9.39 -16.24 13.37
C GLU A 36 9.76 -17.53 12.62
N GLN A 37 9.21 -17.73 11.42
CA GLN A 37 9.59 -18.81 10.50
C GLN A 37 10.92 -18.56 9.76
N GLY A 38 11.60 -17.45 10.03
CA GLY A 38 12.92 -17.13 9.49
C GLY A 38 12.92 -16.40 8.15
N TYR A 39 11.76 -15.95 7.67
CA TYR A 39 11.65 -15.10 6.48
C TYR A 39 12.17 -13.68 6.77
N GLU A 40 12.74 -13.04 5.75
CA GLU A 40 13.04 -11.61 5.80
C GLU A 40 11.79 -10.83 5.41
N THR A 41 11.32 -9.94 6.28
CA THR A 41 10.07 -9.22 6.05
C THR A 41 10.30 -7.72 5.94
N ARG A 42 9.49 -7.07 5.12
CA ARG A 42 9.29 -5.61 5.13
C ARG A 42 7.81 -5.32 5.05
N ILE A 43 7.39 -4.29 5.75
CA ILE A 43 5.98 -3.99 5.95
C ILE A 43 5.74 -2.54 5.57
N PHE A 44 4.73 -2.32 4.72
CA PHE A 44 4.29 -1.00 4.31
C PHE A 44 2.83 -0.77 4.70
N MET A 45 2.50 0.48 5.03
CA MET A 45 1.15 0.94 5.31
C MET A 45 1.01 2.43 4.96
N PRO A 46 -0.18 2.93 4.60
CA PRO A 46 -0.41 4.37 4.47
C PRO A 46 -0.29 5.08 5.83
N LYS A 47 0.29 6.28 5.87
CA LYS A 47 0.28 7.14 7.05
C LYS A 47 -1.09 7.82 7.18
N PHE A 48 -2.14 7.08 7.53
CA PHE A 48 -3.44 7.74 7.76
C PHE A 48 -3.35 8.77 8.89
N GLY A 49 -4.07 9.88 8.77
CA GLY A 49 -3.98 11.01 9.69
C GLY A 49 -4.44 10.68 11.12
N VAL A 50 -5.16 9.58 11.31
CA VAL A 50 -5.50 9.01 12.62
C VAL A 50 -4.27 8.43 13.36
N ILE A 51 -3.18 8.15 12.64
CA ILE A 51 -1.95 7.57 13.19
C ILE A 51 -1.11 8.68 13.82
N SER A 52 -1.07 8.69 15.16
CA SER A 52 -0.28 9.68 15.90
C SER A 52 1.22 9.42 15.81
N GLU A 53 1.95 10.32 15.15
CA GLU A 53 3.42 10.24 15.04
C GLU A 53 4.11 10.24 16.40
N ARG A 54 3.68 11.11 17.31
CA ARG A 54 4.28 11.22 18.65
C ARG A 54 4.07 9.96 19.49
N ARG A 55 2.85 9.43 19.50
CA ARG A 55 2.51 8.23 20.29
C ARG A 55 3.27 7.01 19.79
N ASN A 56 3.37 6.89 18.46
CA ASN A 56 3.91 5.73 17.79
C ASN A 56 5.41 5.87 17.44
N GLN A 57 6.03 7.00 17.80
CA GLN A 57 7.46 7.28 17.57
C GLN A 57 7.84 7.12 16.09
N LEU A 58 7.05 7.70 15.18
CA LEU A 58 7.37 7.71 13.76
C LEU A 58 8.57 8.62 13.51
N HIS A 59 9.54 8.13 12.74
CA HIS A 59 10.73 8.87 12.35
C HIS A 59 10.78 9.05 10.84
N ASP A 60 11.15 10.25 10.39
CA ASP A 60 11.36 10.53 8.98
C ASP A 60 12.58 9.79 8.43
N VAL A 61 12.43 9.23 7.23
CA VAL A 61 13.49 8.57 6.49
C VAL A 61 13.85 9.44 5.30
N LEU A 62 14.63 10.51 5.57
CA LEU A 62 15.00 11.53 4.58
C LEU A 62 15.63 10.93 3.31
N ARG A 63 16.48 9.92 3.46
CA ARG A 63 17.12 9.23 2.33
C ARG A 63 16.13 8.52 1.40
N LEU A 64 14.93 8.18 1.86
CA LEU A 64 13.88 7.55 1.06
C LEU A 64 12.84 8.56 0.57
N SER A 65 12.75 9.71 1.23
CA SER A 65 11.80 10.79 0.93
C SER A 65 12.30 11.73 -0.17
N GLY A 66 11.46 12.68 -0.57
CA GLY A 66 11.80 13.79 -1.47
C GLY A 66 11.73 13.46 -2.97
N LEU A 67 11.22 12.27 -3.32
CA LEU A 67 10.83 11.97 -4.70
C LEU A 67 9.42 12.46 -4.94
N ASN A 68 9.13 12.81 -6.18
CA ASN A 68 7.85 13.33 -6.61
C ASN A 68 7.10 12.24 -7.40
N ILE A 69 5.86 11.94 -7.01
CA ILE A 69 5.03 10.92 -7.64
C ILE A 69 3.87 11.62 -8.34
N MET A 70 3.78 11.37 -9.65
CA MET A 70 2.65 11.83 -10.46
C MET A 70 1.41 10.96 -10.22
N VAL A 71 0.31 11.57 -9.79
CA VAL A 71 -1.00 10.93 -9.55
C VAL A 71 -2.11 11.89 -9.97
N ALA A 72 -3.11 11.40 -10.70
CA ALA A 72 -4.26 12.18 -11.17
C ALA A 72 -3.91 13.53 -11.85
N GLY A 73 -2.74 13.61 -12.51
CA GLY A 73 -2.26 14.82 -13.17
C GLY A 73 -1.56 15.84 -12.25
N GLY A 74 -1.51 15.58 -10.94
CA GLY A 74 -0.72 16.33 -9.97
C GLY A 74 0.63 15.67 -9.69
N ASP A 75 1.58 16.47 -9.21
CA ASP A 75 2.88 16.00 -8.73
C ASP A 75 2.97 16.15 -7.22
N HIS A 76 3.15 15.02 -6.51
CA HIS A 76 2.99 14.95 -5.07
C HIS A 76 4.27 14.42 -4.40
N PRO A 77 4.80 15.09 -3.35
CA PRO A 77 6.01 14.65 -2.68
C PRO A 77 5.75 13.35 -1.89
N LEU A 78 6.65 12.38 -2.08
CA LEU A 78 6.73 11.14 -1.30
C LEU A 78 7.54 11.37 -0.04
N ASN A 79 6.87 11.25 1.10
CA ASN A 79 7.50 11.20 2.42
C ASN A 79 7.44 9.78 2.96
N ILE A 80 8.54 9.33 3.57
CA ILE A 80 8.64 8.01 4.17
C ILE A 80 8.92 8.17 5.65
N LYS A 81 8.04 7.62 6.48
CA LYS A 81 8.26 7.49 7.92
C LYS A 81 8.48 6.02 8.28
N VAL A 82 9.09 5.77 9.42
CA VAL A 82 9.28 4.42 9.95
C VAL A 82 8.96 4.39 11.44
N ALA A 83 8.33 3.31 11.89
CA ALA A 83 8.21 3.00 13.31
C ALA A 83 8.46 1.51 13.54
N SER A 84 8.86 1.18 14.77
CA SER A 84 9.03 -0.20 15.20
C SER A 84 7.80 -0.66 15.99
N LEU A 85 7.27 -1.82 15.63
CA LEU A 85 6.39 -2.59 16.50
C LEU A 85 7.25 -3.22 17.59
N SER A 86 7.46 -2.51 18.69
CA SER A 86 8.48 -2.84 19.70
C SER A 86 8.32 -4.25 20.28
N SER A 87 7.08 -4.71 20.47
CA SER A 87 6.79 -6.08 20.94
C SER A 87 7.21 -7.16 19.95
N LEU A 88 7.26 -6.85 18.66
CA LEU A 88 7.47 -7.81 17.56
C LEU A 88 8.82 -7.64 16.86
N ARG A 89 9.58 -6.58 17.18
CA ARG A 89 10.82 -6.21 16.46
C ARG A 89 10.64 -6.09 14.95
N LEU A 90 9.43 -5.73 14.51
CA LEU A 90 9.11 -5.46 13.10
C LEU A 90 9.23 -3.97 12.82
N GLN A 91 9.74 -3.62 11.65
CA GLN A 91 9.75 -2.24 11.16
C GLN A 91 8.63 -2.04 10.13
N VAL A 92 7.84 -0.99 10.32
CA VAL A 92 6.76 -0.60 9.42
C VAL A 92 7.15 0.71 8.75
N TYR A 93 7.18 0.70 7.42
CA TYR A 93 7.38 1.87 6.59
C TYR A 93 6.02 2.48 6.26
N PHE A 94 5.89 3.78 6.51
CA PHE A 94 4.69 4.53 6.21
C PHE A 94 4.92 5.36 4.95
N ILE A 95 4.00 5.21 3.99
CA ILE A 95 3.92 6.13 2.85
C ILE A 95 3.09 7.32 3.31
N ASP A 96 3.67 8.51 3.25
CA ASP A 96 3.06 9.74 3.73
C ASP A 96 3.07 10.81 2.64
N ASN A 97 2.02 11.64 2.67
CA ASN A 97 1.81 12.79 1.81
C ASN A 97 0.70 13.64 2.45
N GLU A 98 0.94 14.95 2.50
CA GLU A 98 0.05 15.89 3.20
C GLU A 98 -1.32 16.01 2.52
N ASP A 99 -1.37 15.93 1.18
CA ASP A 99 -2.62 16.06 0.42
C ASP A 99 -3.52 14.82 0.60
N PHE A 100 -2.92 13.63 0.63
CA PHE A 100 -3.64 12.37 0.57
C PHE A 100 -3.99 11.76 1.93
N PHE A 101 -3.14 11.91 2.95
CA PHE A 101 -3.30 11.12 4.18
C PHE A 101 -3.56 11.92 5.45
N MET A 102 -3.46 13.25 5.44
CA MET A 102 -3.67 14.10 6.64
C MET A 102 -5.17 14.35 6.95
N ARG A 103 -5.96 13.27 7.05
CA ARG A 103 -7.42 13.33 7.32
C ARG A 103 -7.79 12.72 8.66
N ARG A 104 -8.99 13.07 9.15
CA ARG A 104 -9.55 12.52 10.40
C ARG A 104 -10.06 11.08 10.26
N GLY A 105 -10.27 10.58 9.04
CA GLY A 105 -10.68 9.22 8.75
C GLY A 105 -9.66 8.46 7.90
N ILE A 106 -10.00 7.20 7.59
CA ILE A 106 -9.16 6.27 6.82
C ILE A 106 -9.61 6.28 5.35
N THR A 107 -10.71 5.59 5.03
CA THR A 107 -11.33 5.55 3.68
C THR A 107 -12.62 6.38 3.61
N HIS A 108 -13.19 6.72 4.76
CA HIS A 108 -14.41 7.52 4.90
C HIS A 108 -14.19 8.76 5.73
N ASP A 109 -15.04 9.75 5.52
CA ASP A 109 -15.14 10.95 6.35
C ASP A 109 -15.86 10.69 7.69
N PRO A 110 -15.95 11.68 8.60
CA PRO A 110 -16.64 11.52 9.88
C PRO A 110 -18.16 11.27 9.78
N LEU A 111 -18.78 11.48 8.61
CA LEU A 111 -20.19 11.20 8.36
C LEU A 111 -20.40 9.78 7.81
N GLY A 112 -19.32 9.06 7.48
CA GLY A 112 -19.36 7.71 6.94
C GLY A 112 -19.41 7.69 5.41
N GLU A 113 -19.17 8.81 4.73
CA GLU A 113 -19.13 8.87 3.28
C GLU A 113 -17.71 8.55 2.76
N PRO A 114 -17.55 7.71 1.71
CA PRO A 114 -16.26 7.42 1.14
C PRO A 114 -15.58 8.68 0.61
N TYR A 115 -14.27 8.80 0.81
CA TYR A 115 -13.53 9.90 0.22
C TYR A 115 -13.49 9.79 -1.32
N SER A 116 -13.83 10.89 -2.00
CA SER A 116 -13.96 10.93 -3.47
C SER A 116 -12.64 10.73 -4.25
N ASP A 117 -11.50 10.75 -3.57
CA ASP A 117 -10.16 10.56 -4.14
C ASP A 117 -9.46 9.29 -3.61
N ASN A 118 -10.21 8.33 -3.07
CA ASN A 118 -9.68 7.06 -2.58
C ASN A 118 -8.83 6.32 -3.63
N ASP A 119 -9.24 6.36 -4.90
CA ASP A 119 -8.49 5.82 -6.03
C ASP A 119 -7.09 6.45 -6.17
N ALA A 120 -7.02 7.78 -6.13
CA ALA A 120 -5.77 8.54 -6.23
C ALA A 120 -4.86 8.26 -5.02
N ARG A 121 -5.45 8.21 -3.81
CA ARG A 121 -4.71 7.91 -2.58
C ARG A 121 -4.14 6.49 -2.60
N ALA A 122 -4.92 5.51 -3.03
CA ALA A 122 -4.48 4.13 -3.17
C ALA A 122 -3.40 3.98 -4.25
N LEU A 123 -3.53 4.69 -5.38
CA LEU A 123 -2.51 4.70 -6.42
C LEU A 123 -1.20 5.36 -5.93
N PHE A 124 -1.28 6.48 -5.22
CA PHE A 124 -0.12 7.14 -4.62
C PHE A 124 0.60 6.19 -3.66
N PHE A 125 -0.16 5.51 -2.79
CA PHE A 125 0.36 4.49 -1.88
C PHE A 125 1.12 3.39 -2.64
N ALA A 126 0.49 2.78 -3.65
CA ALA A 126 1.10 1.71 -4.42
C ALA A 126 2.40 2.15 -5.13
N ARG A 127 2.40 3.32 -5.78
CA ARG A 127 3.62 3.89 -6.40
C ARG A 127 4.70 4.16 -5.36
N GLY A 128 4.34 4.75 -4.22
CA GLY A 128 5.26 5.03 -3.11
C GLY A 128 5.94 3.77 -2.58
N VAL A 129 5.18 2.67 -2.41
CA VAL A 129 5.74 1.37 -2.02
C VAL A 129 6.77 0.88 -3.03
N LEU A 130 6.41 0.83 -4.31
CA LEU A 130 7.28 0.29 -5.35
C LEU A 130 8.57 1.11 -5.52
N GLU A 131 8.48 2.44 -5.54
CA GLU A 131 9.64 3.34 -5.60
C GLU A 131 10.55 3.17 -4.38
N THR A 132 9.96 3.03 -3.20
CA THR A 132 10.72 2.84 -1.96
C THR A 132 11.46 1.50 -1.94
N VAL A 133 10.81 0.41 -2.38
CA VAL A 133 11.41 -0.92 -2.48
C VAL A 133 12.60 -0.92 -3.45
N LYS A 134 12.47 -0.27 -4.60
CA LYS A 134 13.55 -0.10 -5.57
C LYS A 134 14.72 0.69 -5.01
N LYS A 135 14.45 1.83 -4.37
CA LYS A 135 15.48 2.68 -3.75
C LYS A 135 16.25 1.94 -2.66
N LEU A 136 15.58 1.04 -1.94
CA LEU A 136 16.20 0.18 -0.95
C LEU A 136 17.00 -0.99 -1.53
N ARG A 137 16.88 -1.27 -2.84
CA ARG A 137 17.49 -2.42 -3.52
C ARG A 137 17.17 -3.75 -2.82
N TRP A 138 15.97 -3.84 -2.23
CA TRP A 138 15.52 -5.01 -1.50
C TRP A 138 14.46 -5.73 -2.33
N ILE A 139 14.89 -6.76 -3.06
CA ILE A 139 14.03 -7.49 -3.99
C ILE A 139 13.24 -8.57 -3.22
N PRO A 140 11.89 -8.48 -3.16
CA PRO A 140 11.07 -9.51 -2.55
C PRO A 140 10.92 -10.73 -3.45
N ASP A 141 10.79 -11.92 -2.85
CA ASP A 141 10.38 -13.13 -3.56
C ASP A 141 8.84 -13.25 -3.59
N ILE A 142 8.16 -12.72 -2.56
CA ILE A 142 6.69 -12.65 -2.45
C ILE A 142 6.26 -11.22 -2.08
N ILE A 143 5.20 -10.73 -2.70
CA ILE A 143 4.49 -9.49 -2.34
C ILE A 143 3.08 -9.88 -1.90
N HIS A 144 2.77 -9.67 -0.63
CA HIS A 144 1.45 -9.89 -0.06
C HIS A 144 0.73 -8.56 0.10
N CYS A 145 -0.37 -8.38 -0.63
CA CYS A 145 -1.23 -7.21 -0.59
C CYS A 145 -2.47 -7.54 0.25
N SER A 146 -2.85 -6.64 1.16
CA SER A 146 -3.94 -6.86 2.11
C SER A 146 -4.84 -5.62 2.17
N GLY A 147 -6.11 -5.82 1.84
CA GLY A 147 -7.12 -4.77 1.72
C GLY A 147 -7.11 -4.10 0.35
N TRP A 148 -8.28 -3.61 -0.08
CA TRP A 148 -8.45 -3.04 -1.42
C TRP A 148 -7.55 -1.83 -1.68
N PHE A 149 -7.13 -1.08 -0.66
CA PHE A 149 -6.24 0.07 -0.82
C PHE A 149 -4.85 -0.29 -1.36
N SER A 150 -4.48 -1.57 -1.29
CA SER A 150 -3.23 -2.11 -1.85
C SER A 150 -3.36 -2.68 -3.26
N SER A 151 -4.56 -2.66 -3.87
CA SER A 151 -4.89 -3.29 -5.17
C SER A 151 -4.14 -2.72 -6.37
N PHE A 152 -3.68 -1.46 -6.31
CA PHE A 152 -2.88 -0.91 -7.41
C PHE A 152 -1.46 -1.49 -7.47
N VAL A 153 -0.95 -2.11 -6.40
CA VAL A 153 0.39 -2.74 -6.42
C VAL A 153 0.48 -3.85 -7.47
N PRO A 154 -0.37 -4.89 -7.47
CA PRO A 154 -0.30 -5.94 -8.49
C PRO A 154 -0.48 -5.42 -9.91
N LEU A 155 -1.43 -4.49 -10.13
CA LEU A 155 -1.64 -3.85 -11.42
C LEU A 155 -0.36 -3.18 -11.94
N LEU A 156 0.26 -2.32 -11.11
CA LEU A 156 1.47 -1.60 -11.48
C LEU A 156 2.65 -2.55 -11.74
N LEU A 157 2.75 -3.65 -10.99
CA LEU A 157 3.78 -4.67 -11.19
C LEU A 157 3.64 -5.36 -12.55
N ARG A 158 2.41 -5.74 -12.93
CA ARG A 158 2.14 -6.44 -14.20
C ARG A 158 2.25 -5.54 -15.42
N ARG A 159 1.99 -4.23 -15.29
CA ARG A 159 2.00 -3.30 -16.42
C ARG A 159 3.31 -2.52 -16.53
N ASN A 160 3.66 -1.79 -15.47
CA ASN A 160 4.75 -0.81 -15.50
C ASN A 160 6.10 -1.41 -15.11
N HIS A 161 6.08 -2.56 -14.44
CA HIS A 161 7.29 -3.22 -13.94
C HIS A 161 7.43 -4.67 -14.40
N ALA A 162 6.69 -5.10 -15.42
CA ALA A 162 6.81 -6.45 -15.99
C ALA A 162 8.24 -6.76 -16.46
N ASN A 163 8.94 -5.73 -16.95
CA ASN A 163 10.33 -5.84 -17.40
C ASN A 163 11.33 -5.36 -16.35
N ASP A 164 10.88 -4.96 -15.16
CA ASP A 164 11.78 -4.50 -14.09
C ASP A 164 12.46 -5.71 -13.43
N PRO A 165 13.79 -5.89 -13.58
CA PRO A 165 14.48 -7.05 -13.04
C PRO A 165 14.39 -7.18 -11.52
N ALA A 166 14.08 -6.08 -10.81
CA ALA A 166 13.96 -6.05 -9.36
C ALA A 166 12.61 -6.57 -8.86
N LEU A 167 11.57 -6.59 -9.70
CA LEU A 167 10.20 -6.85 -9.24
C LEU A 167 9.47 -7.92 -10.05
N ASN A 168 9.87 -8.18 -11.29
CA ASN A 168 9.15 -9.08 -12.20
C ASN A 168 9.16 -10.57 -11.79
N ARG A 169 10.03 -10.97 -10.86
CA ARG A 169 10.10 -12.35 -10.35
C ARG A 169 9.25 -12.57 -9.10
N ALA A 170 8.78 -11.50 -8.45
CA ALA A 170 8.02 -11.63 -7.22
C ALA A 170 6.67 -12.30 -7.48
N LYS A 171 6.29 -13.26 -6.62
CA LYS A 171 4.94 -13.82 -6.62
C LYS A 171 4.01 -12.91 -5.84
N ILE A 172 2.79 -12.74 -6.33
CA ILE A 172 1.80 -11.86 -5.73
C ILE A 172 0.76 -12.73 -5.01
N LEU A 173 0.48 -12.36 -3.76
CA LEU A 173 -0.64 -12.88 -2.97
C LEU A 173 -1.54 -11.71 -2.60
N PHE A 174 -2.86 -11.89 -2.68
CA PHE A 174 -3.83 -10.87 -2.30
C PHE A 174 -4.79 -11.43 -1.25
N SER A 175 -5.02 -10.68 -0.17
CA SER A 175 -6.02 -10.98 0.86
C SER A 175 -7.16 -9.97 0.79
N LEU A 176 -8.36 -10.50 0.50
CA LEU A 176 -9.62 -9.77 0.48
C LEU A 176 -10.32 -9.90 1.85
N TYR A 177 -11.17 -8.94 2.16
CA TYR A 177 -11.90 -8.85 3.43
C TYR A 177 -13.39 -8.63 3.17
N GLU A 178 -14.22 -8.58 4.21
CA GLU A 178 -15.67 -8.29 4.10
C GLU A 178 -15.98 -6.81 3.82
N ASP A 179 -15.09 -6.11 3.12
CA ASP A 179 -15.37 -4.86 2.41
C ASP A 179 -15.87 -5.23 1.00
N ASP A 180 -16.64 -4.41 0.29
CA ASP A 180 -17.04 -4.75 -1.09
C ASP A 180 -16.15 -4.12 -2.16
N GLY A 181 -15.18 -3.31 -1.71
CA GLY A 181 -14.27 -2.55 -2.58
C GLY A 181 -14.92 -1.37 -3.30
N ALA A 182 -16.24 -1.16 -3.18
CA ALA A 182 -16.96 -0.09 -3.86
C ALA A 182 -16.43 1.31 -3.50
N GLU A 183 -15.79 1.43 -2.34
CA GLU A 183 -15.10 2.62 -1.83
C GLU A 183 -13.85 3.02 -2.64
N MET A 184 -13.34 2.12 -3.50
CA MET A 184 -12.18 2.37 -4.37
C MET A 184 -12.53 3.28 -5.55
N ALA A 185 -13.73 3.17 -6.11
CA ALA A 185 -14.15 3.99 -7.25
C ALA A 185 -14.46 5.42 -6.79
N GLY A 186 -13.47 6.30 -6.87
CA GLY A 186 -13.61 7.74 -6.60
C GLY A 186 -14.06 8.55 -7.81
N GLU A 187 -14.45 9.80 -7.61
CA GLU A 187 -14.78 10.76 -8.69
C GLU A 187 -13.61 11.00 -9.65
N ASN A 188 -12.37 10.74 -9.20
CA ASN A 188 -11.15 10.91 -10.00
C ASN A 188 -10.75 9.69 -10.83
N SER A 189 -11.55 8.62 -10.82
CA SER A 189 -11.21 7.34 -11.48
C SER A 189 -10.75 7.54 -12.92
N GLU A 190 -11.41 8.39 -13.71
CA GLU A 190 -11.01 8.66 -15.11
C GLU A 190 -9.64 9.33 -15.23
N LYS A 191 -9.30 10.29 -14.35
CA LYS A 191 -7.98 10.94 -14.36
C LYS A 191 -6.89 9.97 -13.90
N THR A 192 -7.19 9.17 -12.89
CA THR A 192 -6.32 8.11 -12.38
C THR A 192 -6.01 7.09 -13.49
N LEU A 193 -7.04 6.66 -14.23
CA LEU A 193 -6.94 5.73 -15.36
C LEU A 193 -6.13 6.30 -16.53
N GLN A 194 -6.39 7.56 -16.93
CA GLN A 194 -5.65 8.23 -18.00
C GLN A 194 -4.16 8.32 -17.69
N GLY A 195 -3.78 8.58 -16.43
CA GLY A 195 -2.39 8.62 -15.98
C GLY A 195 -1.69 7.25 -15.95
N LEU A 196 -2.46 6.16 -15.89
CA LEU A 196 -1.94 4.79 -15.83
C LEU A 196 -1.73 4.14 -17.21
N LYS A 197 -2.33 4.69 -18.28
CA LYS A 197 -2.27 4.12 -19.65
C LYS A 197 -2.64 2.63 -19.68
N VAL A 198 -3.65 2.25 -18.90
CA VAL A 198 -4.14 0.87 -18.78
C VAL A 198 -5.02 0.47 -19.96
N SER A 199 -5.22 -0.84 -20.19
CA SER A 199 -6.19 -1.32 -21.18
C SER A 199 -7.62 -1.00 -20.75
N GLU A 200 -8.56 -0.98 -21.69
CA GLU A 200 -9.98 -0.73 -21.36
C GLU A 200 -10.54 -1.80 -20.42
N GLU A 201 -10.06 -3.04 -20.49
CA GLU A 201 -10.40 -4.12 -19.56
C GLU A 201 -9.97 -3.80 -18.12
N ASP A 202 -8.72 -3.37 -17.91
CA ASP A 202 -8.22 -2.97 -16.59
C ASP A 202 -8.95 -1.71 -16.09
N ALA A 203 -9.29 -0.79 -17.01
CA ALA A 203 -10.05 0.40 -16.69
C ALA A 203 -11.46 0.05 -16.21
N GLN A 204 -12.10 -0.91 -16.86
CA GLN A 204 -13.38 -1.46 -16.44
C GLN A 204 -13.28 -2.14 -15.07
N ASP A 205 -12.24 -2.95 -14.84
CA ASP A 205 -12.02 -3.61 -13.55
C ASP A 205 -11.82 -2.60 -12.40
N ILE A 206 -11.11 -1.50 -12.65
CA ILE A 206 -10.96 -0.39 -11.68
C ILE A 206 -12.30 0.31 -11.44
N ARG A 207 -13.10 0.59 -12.48
CA ARG A 207 -14.41 1.22 -12.33
C ARG A 207 -15.39 0.34 -11.56
N GLU A 208 -15.36 -0.97 -11.80
CA GLU A 208 -16.20 -1.94 -11.11
C GLU A 208 -15.80 -2.09 -9.65
N SER A 209 -14.50 -2.00 -9.33
CA SER A 209 -13.97 -2.00 -7.96
C SER A 209 -14.41 -3.20 -7.09
N THR A 210 -14.93 -4.27 -7.72
CA THR A 210 -15.30 -5.49 -7.00
C THR A 210 -14.06 -6.31 -6.65
N HIS A 211 -14.12 -7.15 -5.63
CA HIS A 211 -13.06 -8.12 -5.34
C HIS A 211 -12.66 -8.98 -6.55
N ALA A 212 -13.62 -9.36 -7.38
CA ALA A 212 -13.34 -10.15 -8.58
C ALA A 212 -12.50 -9.33 -9.58
N SER A 213 -12.82 -8.05 -9.73
CA SER A 213 -12.08 -7.10 -10.56
C SER A 213 -10.68 -6.86 -10.00
N LEU A 214 -10.53 -6.67 -8.68
CA LEU A 214 -9.23 -6.51 -8.01
C LEU A 214 -8.30 -7.72 -8.18
N CYS A 215 -8.84 -8.94 -8.26
CA CYS A 215 -8.06 -10.15 -8.50
C CYS A 215 -7.59 -10.29 -9.95
N ARG A 216 -8.31 -9.69 -10.91
CA ARG A 216 -7.96 -9.73 -12.34
C ARG A 216 -6.87 -8.73 -12.69
N MET A 217 -6.87 -7.57 -12.04
CA MET A 217 -5.81 -6.54 -12.11
C MET A 217 -4.41 -7.12 -11.84
#